data_AF-A0A496VWI4-F1
#
_entry.id   AF-A0A496VWI4-F1
#
_cell.length_a   1.000
_cell.length_b   1.000
_cell.length_c   1.000
_cell.angle_alpha   90.00
_cell.angle_beta   90.00
_cell.angle_gamma   90.00
#
_symmetry.space_group_name_H-M   'P 1'
#
loop_
_entity.id
_entity.type
_entity.pdbx_description
1 polymer ?
#
loop_
_entity_poly.entity_id
_entity_poly.type
_entity_poly.pdbx_seq_one_letter_code
_entity_poly.pdbx_strand_id
1 'polypeptide(L)' 'MNINEIQSFVPPVRTLMGPGPSDVHPRVLQAMARPTIGHLDSNFVDMMDELKVLLQYAFQTENALTIPL' A
#
# COMPACT_ATOMS: atom_id res chain seq x y z
N MET A 1 18.34 6.65 -27.63
CA MET A 1 17.08 5.90 -27.47
C MET A 1 15.99 6.74 -28.10
N ASN A 2 15.30 6.21 -29.10
CA ASN A 2 14.19 6.92 -29.74
C ASN A 2 12.94 6.77 -28.87
N ILE A 3 12.10 7.80 -28.77
CA ILE A 3 10.83 7.75 -28.02
C ILE A 3 9.92 6.62 -28.51
N ASN A 4 10.00 6.28 -29.81
CA ASN A 4 9.21 5.23 -30.44
C ASN A 4 9.65 3.80 -30.07
N GLU A 5 10.83 3.64 -29.44
CA GLU A 5 11.36 2.34 -29.02
C GLU A 5 11.03 2.00 -27.56
N ILE A 6 10.51 2.97 -26.79
CA ILE A 6 10.18 2.78 -25.37
C ILE A 6 8.83 2.08 -25.27
N GLN A 7 8.81 0.91 -24.64
CA GLN A 7 7.59 0.14 -24.37
C GLN A 7 7.22 0.21 -22.89
N SER A 8 5.95 -0.03 -22.58
CA SER A 8 5.51 -0.20 -21.19
C SER A 8 6.26 -1.37 -20.56
N PHE A 9 6.79 -1.15 -19.36
CA PHE A 9 7.52 -2.17 -18.65
C PHE A 9 6.55 -3.18 -18.04
N VAL A 10 6.67 -4.45 -18.45
CA VAL A 10 5.95 -5.58 -17.85
C VAL A 10 6.99 -6.47 -17.18
N PRO A 11 7.10 -6.43 -15.83
CA PRO A 11 8.09 -7.25 -15.14
C PRO A 11 7.75 -8.73 -15.28
N PRO A 12 8.76 -9.62 -15.35
CA PRO A 12 8.51 -11.05 -15.32
C PRO A 12 7.98 -11.45 -13.93
N VAL A 13 7.07 -12.43 -13.89
CA VAL A 13 6.60 -13.01 -12.63
C VAL A 13 7.75 -13.77 -11.97
N ARG A 14 7.93 -13.52 -10.68
CA ARG A 14 8.93 -14.18 -9.82
C ARG A 14 8.23 -14.68 -8.57
N THR A 15 8.80 -15.71 -7.98
CA THR A 15 8.43 -16.20 -6.66
C THR A 15 9.55 -15.79 -5.72
N LEU A 16 9.28 -14.84 -4.83
CA LEU A 16 10.29 -14.21 -3.98
C LEU A 16 10.41 -14.97 -2.66
N MET A 17 11.47 -15.77 -2.52
CA MET A 17 11.74 -16.63 -1.34
C MET A 17 12.94 -16.15 -0.51
N GLY A 18 13.45 -14.94 -0.78
CA GLY A 18 14.50 -14.30 0.01
C GLY A 18 13.96 -13.63 1.28
N PRO A 19 14.84 -13.01 2.10
CA PRO A 19 14.43 -12.33 3.33
C PRO A 19 13.60 -11.05 3.09
N GLY A 20 13.51 -10.57 1.85
CA GLY A 20 12.74 -9.40 1.46
C GLY A 20 13.36 -8.70 0.24
N PRO A 21 12.55 -7.99 -0.58
CA PRO A 21 11.09 -7.87 -0.51
C PRO A 21 10.38 -9.20 -0.83
N SER A 22 9.14 -9.35 -0.34
CA SER A 22 8.29 -10.53 -0.57
C SER A 22 7.24 -10.26 -1.65
N ASP A 23 6.63 -11.33 -2.18
CA ASP A 23 5.50 -11.21 -3.10
C ASP A 23 4.34 -10.44 -2.45
N VAL A 24 3.81 -9.44 -3.15
CA VAL A 24 2.69 -8.63 -2.67
C VAL A 24 1.37 -9.32 -2.98
N HIS A 25 0.52 -9.50 -1.98
CA HIS A 25 -0.80 -10.12 -2.16
C HIS A 25 -1.64 -9.35 -3.20
N PRO A 26 -2.33 -10.01 -4.17
CA PRO A 26 -3.06 -9.34 -5.25
C PRO A 26 -4.04 -8.24 -4.79
N ARG A 27 -4.74 -8.46 -3.67
CA ARG A 27 -5.63 -7.44 -3.05
C ARG A 27 -4.93 -6.11 -2.73
N VAL A 28 -3.66 -6.12 -2.33
CA VAL A 28 -2.89 -4.91 -2.02
C VAL A 28 -2.53 -4.17 -3.32
N LEU A 29 -2.09 -4.91 -4.35
CA LEU A 29 -1.82 -4.34 -5.68
C LEU A 29 -3.07 -3.66 -6.28
N GLN A 30 -4.23 -4.32 -6.15
CA GLN A 30 -5.50 -3.76 -6.59
C GLN A 30 -5.91 -2.50 -5.80
N ALA A 31 -5.63 -2.46 -4.49
CA ALA A 31 -5.90 -1.28 -3.68
C ALA A 31 -5.02 -0.07 -4.10
N MET A 32 -3.74 -0.30 -4.40
CA MET A 32 -2.82 0.76 -4.86
C MET A 32 -3.18 1.35 -6.23
N ALA A 33 -3.93 0.62 -7.07
CA ALA A 33 -4.37 1.10 -8.37
C ALA A 33 -5.63 1.99 -8.33
N ARG A 34 -6.21 2.22 -7.14
CA ARG A 34 -7.41 3.06 -6.98
C ARG A 34 -7.09 4.55 -7.16
N PRO A 35 -8.05 5.38 -7.59
CA PRO A 35 -7.85 6.82 -7.69
C PRO A 35 -7.41 7.45 -6.36
N THR A 36 -6.57 8.47 -6.46
CA THR A 36 -6.14 9.26 -5.30
C THR A 36 -7.25 10.20 -4.83
N ILE A 37 -7.30 10.44 -3.53
CA ILE A 37 -8.19 11.41 -2.87
C ILE A 37 -7.36 12.43 -2.08
N GLY A 38 -7.97 13.56 -1.72
CA GLY A 38 -7.29 14.62 -0.96
C GLY A 38 -6.97 14.19 0.47
N HIS A 39 -5.87 14.72 1.03
CA HIS A 39 -5.44 14.41 2.41
C HIS A 39 -6.39 14.92 3.51
N LEU A 40 -7.31 15.82 3.17
CA LEU A 40 -8.39 16.31 4.05
C LEU A 40 -9.78 15.81 3.59
N ASP A 41 -9.84 14.88 2.63
CA ASP A 41 -11.09 14.23 2.24
C ASP A 41 -11.65 13.44 3.43
N SER A 42 -12.95 13.52 3.69
CA SER A 42 -13.56 12.81 4.82
C SER A 42 -13.34 11.30 4.75
N ASN A 43 -13.39 10.71 3.55
CA ASN A 43 -13.15 9.27 3.40
C ASN A 43 -11.70 8.89 3.69
N PHE A 44 -10.75 9.80 3.45
CA PHE A 44 -9.35 9.57 3.82
C PHE A 44 -9.21 9.57 5.35
N VAL A 45 -9.82 10.54 6.03
CA VAL A 45 -9.79 10.63 7.50
C VAL A 45 -10.40 9.38 8.15
N ASP A 46 -11.58 8.94 7.69
CA ASP A 46 -12.25 7.75 8.21
C ASP A 46 -11.37 6.49 8.01
N MET A 47 -10.75 6.34 6.85
CA MET A 47 -9.81 5.24 6.57
C MET A 47 -8.59 5.28 7.49
N MET A 48 -8.08 6.47 7.84
CA MET A 48 -6.94 6.61 8.75
C MET A 48 -7.30 6.19 10.19
N ASP A 49 -8.54 6.45 10.63
CA ASP A 49 -9.04 5.96 11.91
C ASP A 49 -9.14 4.42 11.94
N GLU A 50 -9.61 3.79 10.86
CA GLU A 50 -9.58 2.32 10.74
C GLU A 50 -8.15 1.78 10.74
N LEU A 51 -7.23 2.43 10.01
CA LEU A 51 -5.84 2.02 9.91
C LEU A 51 -5.14 2.08 11.28
N LYS A 52 -5.45 3.09 12.10
CA LYS A 52 -4.96 3.18 13.48
C LYS A 52 -5.32 1.94 14.30
N VAL A 53 -6.57 1.48 14.23
CA VAL A 53 -7.03 0.27 14.95
C VAL A 53 -6.32 -0.97 14.43
N LEU A 54 -6.13 -1.08 13.12
CA LEU A 54 -5.38 -2.18 12.52
C LEU A 54 -3.91 -2.19 12.95
N LEU A 55 -3.27 -1.03 13.09
CA LEU A 55 -1.90 -0.91 13.60
C LEU A 55 -1.83 -1.31 15.08
N GLN A 56 -2.77 -0.83 15.91
CA GLN A 56 -2.87 -1.25 17.32
C GLN A 56 -3.00 -2.78 17.43
N TYR A 57 -3.82 -3.40 16.59
CA TYR A 57 -3.92 -4.84 16.49
C TYR A 57 -2.60 -5.48 16.05
N ALA A 58 -1.98 -5.02 14.95
CA ALA A 58 -0.76 -5.62 14.44
C ALA A 58 0.41 -5.56 15.45
N PHE A 59 0.53 -4.44 16.17
CA PHE A 59 1.56 -4.22 17.17
C PHE A 59 1.18 -4.68 18.58
N GLN A 60 -0.05 -5.18 18.77
CA GLN A 60 -0.58 -5.62 20.07
C GLN A 60 -0.42 -4.53 21.15
N THR A 61 -0.93 -3.32 20.87
CA THR A 61 -0.85 -2.16 21.76
C THR A 61 -2.18 -1.43 21.89
N GLU A 62 -2.40 -0.79 23.04
CA GLU A 62 -3.57 0.05 23.31
C GLU A 62 -3.23 1.55 23.26
N ASN A 63 -2.02 1.92 22.81
CA ASN A 63 -1.60 3.33 22.82
C ASN A 63 -2.53 4.19 21.96
N ALA A 64 -3.22 5.13 22.62
CA ALA A 64 -4.15 6.06 21.97
C ALA A 64 -3.45 6.92 20.91
N LEU A 65 -2.17 7.23 21.09
CA LEU A 65 -1.31 7.90 20.11
C LEU A 65 -0.67 6.85 19.19
N THR A 66 -1.49 6.23 18.35
CA THR A 66 -1.04 5.40 17.22
C THR A 66 -1.28 6.20 15.95
N ILE A 67 -0.21 6.46 15.19
CA ILE A 67 -0.22 7.36 14.05
C ILE A 67 0.02 6.54 12.78
N PRO A 68 -0.96 6.43 11.87
CA PRO A 68 -0.71 6.01 10.50
C PRO A 68 -0.05 7.18 9.74
N LEU A 69 1.16 6.99 9.22
CA LEU A 69 1.94 7.97 8.46
C LEU A 69 1.99 7.61 6.98
#